data_AF-A0A7X6YXM6-F1
#
_entry.id   AF-A0A7X6YXM6-F1
#
_cell.length_a   1.000
_cell.length_b   1.000
_cell.length_c   1.000
_cell.angle_alpha   90.00
_cell.angle_beta   90.00
_cell.angle_gamma   90.00
#
_symmetry.space_group_name_H-M   'P 1'
#
loop_
_entity.id
_entity.type
_entity.pdbx_description
1 polymer ?
#
loop_
_entity_poly.entity_id
_entity_poly.type
_entity_poly.pdbx_seq_one_letter_code
_entity_poly.pdbx_strand_id
1 'polypeptide(L)' 'TPLDPNCSCYACQNYTRAYIRHLIKANEILGLRLTTWHNLHFLLNLMSEIREAISRDELLDFRDYFFSQTAAQKSN' A
#
# COMPACT_ATOMS: atom_id res chain seq x y z
N THR A 1 2.26 -14.62 0.17
CA THR A 1 2.65 -13.29 -0.34
C THR A 1 2.37 -12.24 0.71
N PRO A 2 3.08 -11.10 0.69
CA PRO A 2 2.75 -9.93 1.50
C PRO A 2 1.43 -9.28 1.04
N LEU A 3 1.00 -8.19 1.70
CA LEU A 3 -0.15 -7.40 1.25
C LEU A 3 0.13 -6.77 -0.13
N ASP A 4 1.30 -6.16 -0.26
CA ASP A 4 1.83 -5.59 -1.50
C ASP A 4 3.31 -6.01 -1.64
N PRO A 5 3.71 -6.69 -2.74
CA PRO A 5 5.10 -7.11 -2.97
C PRO A 5 6.09 -5.96 -3.15
N ASN A 6 5.61 -4.77 -3.51
CA ASN A 6 6.46 -3.58 -3.70
C ASN A 6 6.52 -2.70 -2.44
N CYS A 7 5.83 -3.08 -1.36
CA CYS A 7 5.79 -2.31 -0.13
C CYS A 7 6.90 -2.74 0.85
N SER A 8 7.69 -1.79 1.31
CA SER A 8 8.78 -1.99 2.28
C SER A 8 8.37 -1.84 3.75
N CYS A 9 7.07 -1.73 4.05
CA CYS A 9 6.62 -1.56 5.43
C CYS A 9 6.83 -2.84 6.26
N TYR A 10 6.93 -2.70 7.59
CA TYR A 10 7.14 -3.82 8.51
C TYR A 10 6.10 -4.95 8.34
N ALA A 11 4.83 -4.60 8.08
CA ALA A 11 3.80 -5.61 7.85
C ALA A 11 4.06 -6.45 6.59
N CYS A 12 4.50 -5.83 5.49
CA CYS A 12 4.79 -6.52 4.23
C CYS A 12 6.11 -7.30 4.26
N GLN A 13 7.08 -6.87 5.06
CA GLN A 13 8.35 -7.59 5.20
C GLN A 13 8.26 -8.82 6.10
N ASN A 14 7.38 -8.81 7.11
CA ASN A 14 7.38 -9.83 8.17
C ASN A 14 6.14 -10.74 8.17
N TYR A 15 5.06 -10.36 7.50
CA TYR A 15 3.79 -11.10 7.56
C TYR A 15 3.21 -11.36 6.17
N THR A 16 2.45 -12.46 6.08
CA THR A 16 1.73 -12.81 4.86
C THR A 16 0.30 -12.28 4.89
N ARG A 17 -0.26 -12.02 3.70
CA ARG A 17 -1.67 -11.66 3.52
C ARG A 17 -2.63 -12.69 4.14
N ALA A 18 -2.29 -13.97 4.04
CA ALA A 18 -3.09 -15.06 4.63
C ALA A 18 -3.12 -14.96 6.16
N TYR A 19 -1.97 -14.70 6.78
CA TYR A 19 -1.89 -14.56 8.24
C TYR A 19 -2.62 -13.31 8.74
N ILE A 20 -2.45 -12.17 8.07
CA ILE A 20 -3.19 -10.94 8.42
C ILE A 20 -4.71 -11.15 8.29
N ARG A 21 -5.16 -11.83 7.22
CA ARG A 21 -6.58 -12.19 7.06
C ARG A 21 -7.08 -13.10 8.19
N HIS A 22 -6.27 -14.07 8.61
CA HIS A 22 -6.59 -14.92 9.75
C HIS A 22 -6.78 -14.11 11.04
N LEU A 23 -5.84 -13.21 11.36
CA LEU A 23 -5.93 -12.35 12.54
C LEU A 23 -7.20 -11.49 12.54
N ILE A 24 -7.55 -10.89 11.40
CA ILE A 24 -8.79 -10.11 11.26
C ILE A 24 -10.01 -11.00 11.49
N LYS A 25 -10.04 -12.20 10.90
CA LYS A 25 -11.16 -13.14 11.08
C LYS A 25 -11.28 -13.66 12.52
N ALA A 26 -10.16 -13.75 13.23
CA ALA A 26 -10.10 -14.13 14.64
C ALA A 26 -10.39 -12.97 15.61
N ASN A 27 -10.68 -11.75 15.11
CA ASN A 27 -10.86 -10.53 15.91
C ASN A 27 -9.63 -10.17 16.77
N GLU A 28 -8.43 -10.49 16.30
CA GLU A 28 -7.18 -10.16 16.97
C GLU A 28 -6.74 -8.73 16.66
N ILE A 29 -6.43 -7.94 17.70
CA ILE A 29 -6.02 -6.53 17.55
C ILE A 29 -4.75 -6.36 16.70
N LEU A 30 -3.88 -7.37 16.68
CA LEU A 30 -2.67 -7.38 15.86
C LEU A 30 -3.01 -7.23 14.37
N GLY A 31 -4.11 -7.84 13.91
CA GLY A 31 -4.56 -7.72 12.52
C GLY A 31 -4.81 -6.27 12.14
N LEU A 32 -5.49 -5.51 13.01
CA LEU A 32 -5.76 -4.08 12.82
C LEU A 32 -4.48 -3.24 12.88
N ARG A 33 -3.55 -3.54 13.81
CA ARG A 33 -2.28 -2.82 13.89
C ARG A 33 -1.44 -2.97 12.63
N LEU A 34 -1.32 -4.19 12.10
CA LEU A 34 -0.54 -4.47 10.91
C LEU A 34 -1.14 -3.80 9.66
N THR A 35 -2.47 -3.79 9.53
CA THR A 35 -3.13 -3.08 8.42
C THR A 35 -2.99 -1.57 8.54
N THR A 36 -3.12 -1.00 9.75
CA THR A 36 -2.85 0.44 9.96
C THR A 36 -1.43 0.81 9.57
N TRP A 37 -0.43 0.02 9.97
CA TRP A 37 0.96 0.26 9.59
C TRP A 37 1.17 0.24 8.08
N HIS A 38 0.61 -0.74 7.38
CA HIS A 38 0.68 -0.80 5.91
C HIS A 38 -0.02 0.41 5.26
N ASN A 39 -1.24 0.74 5.70
CA ASN A 39 -2.02 1.82 5.11
C ASN A 39 -1.37 3.19 5.30
N LEU A 40 -0.82 3.45 6.49
CA LEU A 40 -0.13 4.72 6.77
C LEU A 40 1.15 4.84 5.93
N HIS A 41 1.94 3.77 5.84
CA HIS A 41 3.15 3.79 5.01
C HIS A 41 2.82 4.02 3.54
N PHE A 42 1.81 3.34 3.00
CA PHE A 42 1.32 3.56 1.64
C PHE A 42 0.89 5.02 1.42
N LEU A 43 0.06 5.57 2.31
CA LEU A 43 -0.45 6.93 2.18
C LEU A 43 0.67 7.96 2.25
N LEU A 44 1.62 7.81 3.17
CA LEU A 44 2.76 8.74 3.31
C LEU A 44 3.65 8.71 2.06
N ASN A 45 3.91 7.53 1.49
CA ASN A 45 4.68 7.38 0.26
C ASN A 45 3.95 8.02 -0.92
N LEU A 46 2.66 7.71 -1.11
CA LEU A 46 1.84 8.30 -2.16
C LEU A 46 1.86 9.84 -2.08
N MET A 47 1.70 10.40 -0.87
CA MET A 47 1.75 11.85 -0.69
C MET A 47 3.14 12.42 -0.96
N SER A 48 4.21 11.65 -0.75
CA SER A 48 5.58 12.05 -1.11
C SER A 48 5.75 12.12 -2.62
N GLU A 49 5.34 11.08 -3.34
CA GLU A 49 5.39 11.01 -4.80
C GLU A 49 4.56 12.14 -5.44
N ILE A 50 3.37 12.42 -4.91
CA ILE A 50 2.52 13.54 -5.37
C ILE A 50 3.25 14.88 -5.19
N ARG A 51 3.87 15.13 -4.02
CA ARG A 51 4.62 16.38 -3.79
C ARG A 51 5.81 16.52 -4.75
N GLU A 52 6.50 15.42 -5.03
CA GLU A 52 7.61 15.39 -5.97
C GLU A 52 7.13 15.69 -7.41
N ALA A 53 6.04 15.07 -7.84
CA ALA A 53 5.43 15.33 -9.16
C ALA A 53 4.98 16.79 -9.31
N ILE A 54 4.37 17.38 -8.27
CA ILE A 54 4.01 18.80 -8.26
C ILE A 54 5.26 19.67 -8.40
N SER A 55 6.36 19.35 -7.71
CA SER A 55 7.60 20.12 -7.79
C SER A 55 8.27 20.10 -9.17
N ARG A 56 7.93 19.09 -9.99
CA ARG A 56 8.42 18.92 -11.37
C ARG A 56 7.42 19.37 -12.44
N ASP A 57 6.23 19.83 -12.05
CA ASP A 57 5.10 20.10 -12.97
C ASP A 57 4.62 18.86 -13.76
N GLU A 58 4.80 17.66 -13.17
CA GLU A 58 4.52 16.35 -13.77
C GLU A 58 3.31 15.64 -13.13
N LEU A 59 2.45 16.38 -12.40
CA LEU A 59 1.35 15.78 -11.63
C LEU A 59 0.36 14.98 -12.49
N LEU A 60 0.05 15.46 -13.69
CA LEU A 60 -0.91 14.78 -14.59
C LEU A 60 -0.33 13.47 -15.13
N ASP A 61 0.96 13.45 -15.47
CA ASP A 61 1.65 12.25 -15.91
C ASP A 61 1.74 11.21 -14.79
N PHE A 62 2.06 11.67 -13.57
CA PHE A 62 2.04 10.82 -12.38
C PHE A 62 0.66 10.22 -12.12
N ARG A 63 -0.41 11.03 -12.24
CA ARG A 63 -1.80 10.56 -12.08
C ARG A 63 -2.11 9.43 -13.06
N ASP A 64 -1.80 9.64 -14.34
CA ASP A 64 -2.13 8.67 -15.39
C ASP A 64 -1.33 7.37 -15.23
N TYR A 65 -0.04 7.49 -14.89
CA TYR A 65 0.79 6.35 -14.50
C TYR A 65 0.21 5.59 -13.30
N PHE A 66 -0.12 6.29 -12.21
CA PHE A 66 -0.63 5.69 -10.97
C PHE A 66 -1.95 4.92 -11.20
N PHE A 67 -2.89 5.50 -11.97
CA PHE A 67 -4.14 4.81 -12.28
C PHE A 67 -3.97 3.66 -13.26
N SER A 68 -3.03 3.74 -14.21
CA SER A 68 -2.74 2.62 -15.12
C SER A 68 -2.27 1.38 -14.35
N GLN A 69 -1.42 1.55 -13.32
CA GLN A 69 -0.93 0.45 -12.51
C GLN A 69 -1.98 -0.12 -11.55
N THR A 70 -2.74 0.75 -10.89
CA THR A 70 -3.77 0.32 -9.92
C THR A 70 -5.00 -0.29 -10.60
N ALA A 71 -5.34 0.13 -11.83
CA ALA A 71 -6.38 -0.52 -12.62
C ALA A 71 -5.95 -1.93 -13.07
N ALA A 72 -4.69 -2.11 -13.48
CA ALA A 72 -4.14 -3.42 -13.82
C ALA A 72 -4.05 -4.39 -12.62
N GLN A 73 -3.89 -3.87 -11.39
CA GLN A 73 -3.88 -4.68 -10.18
C GLN A 73 -5.26 -5.22 -9.76
N LYS A 74 -6.39 -4.65 -10.24
CA LYS A 74 -7.75 -5.11 -9.87
C LYS A 74 -8.22 -6.35 -10.63
N SER A 75 -7.52 -6.76 -11.68
CA SER A 75 -7.86 -7.90 -12.55
C SER A 75 -7.24 -9.24 -12.13
N ASN A 76 -6.72 -9.36 -10.91
CA ASN A 76 -6.10 -10.58 -10.38
C ASN A 76 -6.57 -10.91 -8.96
#